data_AF-A0A2E9WTG7-F1
#
_entry.id   AF-A0A2E9WTG7-F1
#
_cell.length_a   1.000
_cell.length_b   1.000
_cell.length_c   1.000
_cell.angle_alpha   90.00
_cell.angle_beta   90.00
_cell.angle_gamma   90.00
#
_symmetry.space_group_name_H-M   'P 1'
#
loop_
_entity.id
_entity.type
_entity.pdbx_description
1 polymer ?
#
loop_
_entity_poly.entity_id
_entity_poly.type
_entity_poly.pdbx_seq_one_letter_code
_entity_poly.pdbx_strand_id
1 'polypeptide(L)' 'MKTPMTQFRIAPELKERFRKVCEKKGISMSDVVREMIEDYVNLNTVGLDQDTSVVINDDVDDDWRRVL' A
#
# COMPACT_ATOMS: atom_id res chain seq x y z
N MET A 1 3.51 -5.29 -20.15
CA MET A 1 3.31 -5.95 -18.84
C MET A 1 2.21 -5.18 -18.13
N LYS A 2 1.17 -5.86 -17.62
CA LYS A 2 0.07 -5.21 -16.89
C LYS A 2 0.50 -5.09 -15.42
N THR A 3 0.63 -3.88 -14.91
CA THR A 3 0.95 -3.67 -13.49
C THR A 3 -0.24 -4.15 -12.65
N PRO A 4 -0.02 -5.03 -11.64
CA PRO A 4 -1.09 -5.45 -10.76
C PRO A 4 -1.64 -4.24 -10.00
N MET A 5 -2.96 -4.19 -9.82
CA MET A 5 -3.60 -3.16 -9.01
C MET A 5 -3.46 -3.52 -7.54
N THR A 6 -2.88 -2.64 -6.73
CA THR A 6 -2.78 -2.83 -5.28
C THR A 6 -3.92 -2.10 -4.60
N GLN A 7 -4.77 -2.84 -3.89
CA GLN A 7 -5.87 -2.28 -3.10
C GLN A 7 -5.46 -2.19 -1.62
N PHE A 8 -5.50 -0.98 -1.07
CA PHE A 8 -5.23 -0.74 0.35
C PHE A 8 -6.55 -0.58 1.12
N ARG A 9 -6.71 -1.35 2.20
CA ARG A 9 -7.79 -1.14 3.17
C ARG A 9 -7.33 -0.11 4.20
N ILE A 10 -7.87 1.10 4.11
CA ILE A 10 -7.59 2.21 5.04
C ILE A 10 -8.89 2.91 5.42
N ALA A 11 -8.89 3.59 6.56
CA ALA A 11 -10.04 4.38 7.00
C ALA A 11 -10.43 5.42 5.93
N PRO A 12 -11.74 5.61 5.66
CA PRO A 12 -12.19 6.49 4.60
C PRO A 12 -11.75 7.95 4.81
N GLU A 13 -11.74 8.40 6.06
CA GLU A 13 -11.25 9.73 6.44
C GLU A 13 -9.76 9.92 6.11
N LEU A 14 -8.94 8.88 6.31
CA LEU A 14 -7.52 8.92 6.04
C LEU A 14 -7.29 8.95 4.52
N LYS A 15 -8.04 8.14 3.77
CA LYS A 15 -8.00 8.15 2.30
C LYS A 15 -8.32 9.53 1.75
N GLU A 16 -9.34 10.19 2.27
CA GLU A 16 -9.71 11.53 1.82
C GLU A 16 -8.65 12.57 2.19
N ARG A 17 -8.12 12.55 3.41
CA ARG A 17 -7.03 13.46 3.80
C ARG A 17 -5.81 13.26 2.92
N PHE A 18 -5.43 12.02 2.66
CA PHE A 18 -4.32 11.67 1.78
C PHE A 18 -4.55 12.15 0.35
N ARG A 19 -5.76 11.94 -0.20
CA ARG A 19 -6.15 12.46 -1.52
C ARG A 19 -5.99 13.98 -1.59
N LYS A 20 -6.53 14.74 -0.63
CA LYS A 20 -6.45 16.21 -0.60
C LYS A 20 -5.00 16.70 -0.56
N VAL A 21 -4.12 16.01 0.18
CA VAL A 21 -2.68 16.33 0.23
C VAL A 21 -2.02 16.09 -1.13
N CYS A 22 -2.33 14.96 -1.78
CA CYS A 22 -1.81 14.60 -3.10
C CYS A 22 -2.28 15.61 -4.17
N GLU A 23 -3.58 15.95 -4.18
CA GLU A 23 -4.16 16.95 -5.07
C GLU A 23 -3.51 18.33 -4.89
N LYS A 24 -3.28 18.77 -3.65
CA LYS A 24 -2.59 20.04 -3.35
C LYS A 24 -1.14 20.06 -3.87
N LYS A 25 -0.48 18.91 -3.90
CA LYS A 25 0.89 18.77 -4.41
C LYS A 25 0.95 18.49 -5.92
N GLY A 26 -0.17 18.22 -6.57
CA GLY A 26 -0.21 17.85 -7.99
C GLY A 26 0.37 16.47 -8.29
N ILE A 27 0.38 15.57 -7.31
CA ILE A 27 0.96 14.21 -7.42
C ILE A 27 -0.18 13.19 -7.30
N SER A 28 -0.08 12.06 -8.01
CA SER A 28 -1.07 11.00 -7.88
C SER A 28 -0.86 10.20 -6.58
N MET A 29 -1.97 9.76 -5.96
CA MET A 29 -1.89 8.88 -4.79
C MET A 29 -1.08 7.60 -5.08
N SER A 30 -1.19 7.07 -6.30
CA SER A 30 -0.51 5.86 -6.72
C SER A 30 1.00 6.05 -6.83
N ASP A 31 1.47 7.22 -7.28
CA ASP A 31 2.90 7.53 -7.34
C ASP A 31 3.49 7.62 -5.93
N VAL A 32 2.80 8.32 -5.02
CA VAL A 32 3.26 8.43 -3.62
C VAL A 32 3.35 7.07 -2.94
N VAL A 33 2.35 6.21 -3.15
CA VAL A 33 2.36 4.85 -2.58
C VAL A 33 3.48 4.00 -3.19
N ARG A 34 3.72 4.13 -4.50
CA ARG A 34 4.82 3.42 -5.17
C ARG A 34 6.16 3.84 -4.59
N GLU A 35 6.42 5.15 -4.50
CA GLU A 35 7.65 5.69 -3.93
C GLU A 35 7.83 5.26 -2.47
N MET A 36 6.76 5.24 -1.68
CA MET A 36 6.79 4.78 -0.29
C MET A 36 7.17 3.29 -0.18
N ILE A 37 6.66 2.45 -1.10
CA ILE A 37 7.02 1.02 -1.14
C ILE A 37 8.49 0.87 -1.55
N GLU A 38 8.93 1.57 -2.59
CA GLU A 38 10.32 1.53 -3.07
C GLU A 38 11.30 2.00 -1.98
N ASP A 39 10.99 3.09 -1.30
CA ASP A 39 11.79 3.62 -0.19
C ASP A 39 11.84 2.63 0.98
N TYR A 40 10.69 2.07 1.37
CA TYR A 40 10.64 1.05 2.42
C TYR A 40 11.47 -0.18 2.06
N VAL A 41 11.39 -0.67 0.81
CA VAL A 41 12.21 -1.78 0.33
C VAL A 41 13.68 -1.38 0.42
N ASN A 42 14.09 -0.23 -0.13
CA ASN A 42 15.49 0.20 -0.15
C ASN A 42 16.08 0.38 1.27
N LEU A 43 15.30 0.92 2.21
CA LEU A 43 15.72 1.10 3.60
C LEU A 43 15.88 -0.23 4.34
N ASN A 44 15.08 -1.25 4.00
CA ASN A 44 15.05 -2.54 4.70
C ASN A 44 15.74 -3.68 3.95
N THR A 45 16.18 -3.47 2.70
CA THR A 45 16.93 -4.49 1.92
C THR A 45 18.39 -4.62 2.32
N VAL A 46 18.85 -3.87 3.33
CA VAL A 46 20.05 -4.26 4.10
C VAL A 46 19.70 -5.50 4.94
N GLY A 47 19.54 -6.66 4.29
CA GLY A 47 19.33 -7.96 4.96
C GLY A 47 18.13 -8.80 4.52
N LEU A 48 17.37 -8.42 3.49
CA LEU A 48 16.35 -9.30 2.92
C LEU A 48 16.96 -10.14 1.80
N ASP A 49 17.44 -11.33 2.14
CA ASP A 49 17.69 -12.39 1.16
C ASP A 49 16.46 -12.54 0.24
N GLN A 50 16.72 -12.69 -1.05
CA GLN A 50 15.80 -12.55 -2.19
C GLN A 50 14.61 -13.54 -2.22
N ASP A 51 14.28 -14.23 -1.12
CA ASP A 51 13.30 -15.31 -1.05
C ASP A 51 11.98 -14.93 -0.38
N THR A 52 11.79 -13.67 0.03
CA THR A 52 10.47 -13.25 0.54
C THR A 52 9.54 -12.93 -0.63
N SER A 53 9.02 -13.98 -1.26
CA SER A 53 7.81 -13.87 -2.08
C SER A 53 6.70 -13.35 -1.18
N VAL A 54 6.40 -12.05 -1.26
CA VAL A 54 5.22 -11.47 -0.62
C VAL A 54 4.01 -12.05 -1.35
N VAL A 55 3.52 -13.19 -0.86
CA VAL A 55 2.25 -13.76 -1.29
C VAL A 55 1.18 -12.81 -0.76
N ILE A 56 0.79 -11.83 -1.58
CA ILE A 56 -0.41 -11.05 -1.33
C ILE A 56 -1.58 -12.02 -1.55
N ASN A 57 -1.97 -12.73 -0.49
CA ASN A 57 -3.17 -13.56 -0.52
C ASN A 57 -4.37 -12.62 -0.75
N ASP A 58 -5.00 -12.75 -1.91
CA ASP A 58 -6.26 -12.08 -2.29
C ASP A 58 -7.47 -12.63 -1.50
N ASP A 59 -7.23 -13.64 -0.64
CA ASP A 59 -8.21 -14.43 0.12
C ASP A 59 -8.36 -13.97 1.59
N VAL A 60 -8.37 -12.66 1.85
CA VAL A 60 -8.81 -12.17 3.17
C VAL A 60 -10.33 -12.01 3.15
N ASP A 61 -10.99 -13.14 3.44
CA ASP A 61 -12.41 -13.27 3.74
C ASP A 61 -12.85 -12.21 4.76
N ASP A 62 -14.00 -11.59 4.47
CA ASP A 62 -14.55 -10.40 5.10
C ASP A 62 -15.19 -10.72 6.47
N ASP A 63 -14.40 -11.03 7.50
CA ASP A 63 -14.92 -11.19 8.88
C ASP A 63 -14.12 -10.38 9.92
N TRP A 64 -14.20 -9.05 9.83
CA TRP A 64 -13.63 -8.13 10.84
C TRP A 64 -14.63 -7.76 11.95
N ARG A 65 -15.79 -8.43 12.03
CA ARG A 65 -16.91 -8.03 12.89
C ARG A 65 -17.07 -8.83 14.19
N ARG A 66 -16.03 -9.50 14.68
CA ARG A 66 -16.11 -10.35 15.88
C ARG A 66 -15.03 -10.12 16.92
N VAL A 67 -14.75 -8.86 17.26
CA VAL A 67 -14.09 -8.56 18.55
C VAL A 67 -14.61 -7.24 19.13
N LEU A 68 -15.86 -7.23 19.61
CA LEU A 68 -16.35 -6.36 20.67
C LEU A 68 -17.36 -7.14 21.51
#